data_AF-A0A9D5EGE9-F1
#
_entry.id   AF-A0A9D5EGE9-F1
#
_cell.length_a   1.000
_cell.length_b   1.000
_cell.length_c   1.000
_cell.angle_alpha   90.00
_cell.angle_beta   90.00
_cell.angle_gamma   90.00
#
_symmetry.space_group_name_H-M   'P 1'
#
loop_
_entity.id
_entity.type
_entity.pdbx_description
1 polymer ?
#
loop_
_entity_poly.entity_id
_entity_poly.type
_entity_poly.pdbx_seq_one_letter_code
_entity_poly.pdbx_strand_id
1 'polypeptide(L)' 'MIPLGFSWGAFFVYVAAICFMVLGGFWGLFESRHPAFLAPILLGLFFFYLCWEAVVEGDDAVPPPKAGGQKG' A
#
# COMPACT_ATOMS: atom_id res chain seq x y z
N MET A 1 -11.72 -3.30 14.74
CA MET A 1 -10.83 -3.44 13.57
C MET A 1 -10.34 -4.87 13.59
N ILE A 2 -10.71 -5.68 12.59
CA ILE A 2 -10.27 -7.09 12.54
C ILE A 2 -8.75 -7.04 12.36
N PRO A 3 -7.96 -7.71 13.21
CA PRO A 3 -6.51 -7.74 13.03
C PRO A 3 -6.25 -8.42 11.69
N LEU A 4 -5.85 -7.62 10.69
CA LEU A 4 -5.47 -8.12 9.37
C LEU A 4 -4.15 -8.87 9.55
N GLY A 5 -4.25 -10.17 9.85
CA GLY A 5 -3.09 -11.04 9.91
C GLY A 5 -2.36 -11.06 8.57
N PHE A 6 -1.04 -11.05 8.61
CA PHE A 6 -0.19 -11.12 7.42
C PHE A 6 -0.55 -12.36 6.58
N SER A 7 -0.90 -12.14 5.30
CA SER A 7 -1.26 -13.20 4.36
C SER A 7 -0.21 -13.28 3.25
N TRP A 8 0.48 -14.42 3.18
CA TRP A 8 1.45 -14.72 2.12
C TRP A 8 0.83 -14.67 0.73
N GLY A 9 -0.42 -15.14 0.57
CA GLY A 9 -1.12 -15.09 -0.71
C GLY A 9 -1.36 -13.67 -1.18
N ALA A 10 -1.82 -12.80 -0.27
CA ALA A 10 -1.99 -11.39 -0.56
C ALA A 10 -0.64 -10.73 -0.91
N PHE A 11 0.43 -11.07 -0.20
CA PHE A 11 1.78 -10.57 -0.50
C PHE A 11 2.27 -10.93 -1.91
N PHE A 12 2.10 -12.18 -2.36
CA PHE A 12 2.54 -12.56 -3.72
C PHE A 12 1.70 -11.90 -4.82
N VAL A 13 0.38 -11.85 -4.65
CA VAL A 13 -0.51 -11.13 -5.58
C VAL A 13 -0.12 -9.66 -5.65
N TYR A 14 0.24 -9.09 -4.51
CA TYR A 14 0.68 -7.71 -4.37
C TYR A 14 1.98 -7.43 -5.13
N VAL A 15 3.03 -8.25 -4.91
CA VAL A 15 4.30 -8.13 -5.64
C VAL A 15 4.09 -8.32 -7.14
N ALA A 16 3.30 -9.31 -7.54
CA ALA A 16 3.00 -9.55 -8.94
C ALA A 16 2.30 -8.34 -9.59
N ALA A 17 1.30 -7.75 -8.92
CA ALA A 17 0.58 -6.58 -9.42
C ALA A 17 1.52 -5.38 -9.62
N ILE A 18 2.42 -5.11 -8.66
CA ILE A 18 3.45 -4.06 -8.81
C ILE A 18 4.36 -4.37 -10.00
N CYS A 19 4.87 -5.59 -10.11
CA CYS A 19 5.76 -5.98 -11.20
C CYS A 19 5.07 -5.81 -12.56
N PHE A 20 3.84 -6.30 -12.74
CA PHE A 20 3.11 -6.16 -14.00
C PHE A 20 2.81 -4.71 -14.36
N MET A 21 2.44 -3.89 -13.38
CA MET A 21 2.19 -2.47 -13.59
C MET A 21 3.45 -1.72 -14.03
N VAL A 22 4.55 -1.90 -13.30
CA VAL A 22 5.82 -1.21 -13.58
C VAL A 22 6.38 -1.67 -14.93
N LEU A 23 6.42 -2.99 -15.17
CA LEU A 23 6.91 -3.54 -16.42
C LEU A 23 6.02 -3.16 -17.61
N GLY A 24 4.69 -3.20 -17.45
CA GLY A 24 3.75 -2.78 -18.48
C GLY A 24 3.85 -1.30 -18.81
N GLY A 25 4.02 -0.44 -17.80
CA GLY A 25 4.26 0.99 -17.99
C GLY A 25 5.56 1.27 -18.71
N PHE A 26 6.67 0.61 -18.33
CA PHE A 26 7.95 0.76 -19.03
C PHE A 26 7.88 0.21 -20.44
N TRP A 27 7.27 -0.95 -20.66
CA TRP A 27 7.07 -1.51 -21.99
C TRP A 27 6.31 -0.54 -22.90
N GLY A 28 5.20 0.02 -22.41
CA GLY A 28 4.43 1.02 -23.13
C GLY A 28 5.21 2.32 -23.40
N LEU A 29 6.06 2.74 -22.46
CA LEU A 29 6.94 3.90 -22.62
C LEU A 29 7.99 3.66 -23.70
N PHE A 30 8.63 2.49 -23.73
CA PHE A 30 9.64 2.16 -24.73
C PHE A 30 9.06 2.05 -26.14
N GLU A 31 7.90 1.40 -26.28
CA GLU A 31 7.25 1.21 -27.58
C GLU A 31 6.72 2.54 -28.15
N SER A 32 6.02 3.32 -27.33
CA SER A 32 5.37 4.56 -27.78
C SER A 32 6.29 5.79 -27.79
N ARG A 33 7.41 5.74 -27.05
CA ARG A 33 8.25 6.90 -26.68
C ARG A 33 7.46 8.07 -26.09
N HIS A 34 6.27 7.81 -25.56
CA HIS A 34 5.37 8.83 -25.07
C HIS A 34 5.33 8.80 -23.53
N PRO A 35 5.59 9.93 -22.85
CA PRO A 35 5.72 9.97 -21.39
C PRO A 35 4.42 9.60 -20.65
N ALA A 36 3.27 9.61 -21.35
CA ALA A 36 1.98 9.20 -20.77
C ALA A 36 1.98 7.79 -20.17
N PHE A 37 2.87 6.89 -20.61
CA PHE A 37 2.98 5.54 -20.04
C PHE A 37 3.66 5.51 -18.67
N LEU A 38 4.20 6.64 -18.19
CA LEU A 38 4.55 6.82 -16.78
C LEU A 38 3.31 6.98 -15.89
N ALA A 39 2.16 7.42 -16.45
CA ALA A 39 0.93 7.63 -15.68
C ALA A 39 0.43 6.38 -14.94
N PRO A 40 0.33 5.18 -15.55
CA PRO A 40 -0.05 3.97 -14.81
C PRO A 40 0.93 3.62 -13.69
N ILE A 41 2.24 3.85 -13.88
CA ILE A 41 3.26 3.63 -12.84
C ILE A 41 3.02 4.58 -11.65
N LEU A 42 2.88 5.87 -11.94
CA LEU A 42 2.66 6.90 -10.92
C LEU A 42 1.33 6.70 -10.20
N LEU A 43 0.27 6.37 -10.94
CA LEU A 43 -1.07 6.15 -10.39
C LEU A 43 -1.09 4.96 -9.43
N GLY A 44 -0.47 3.84 -9.78
CA GLY A 44 -0.48 2.71 -8.87
C GLY A 44 0.53 2.80 -7.73
N LEU A 45 1.65 3.53 -7.90
CA LEU A 45 2.50 3.91 -6.75
C LEU A 45 1.76 4.84 -5.78
N PHE A 46 0.97 5.79 -6.29
CA PHE A 46 0.14 6.66 -5.48
C PHE A 46 -0.96 5.88 -4.75
N PHE A 47 -1.67 5.00 -5.45
CA PHE A 47 -2.66 4.11 -4.84
C PHE A 47 -2.04 3.23 -3.75
N PHE A 48 -0.83 2.69 -4.00
CA PHE A 48 -0.09 1.96 -2.99
C PHE A 48 0.14 2.80 -1.74
N TYR A 49 0.65 4.02 -1.89
CA TYR A 49 0.90 4.90 -0.76
C TYR A 49 -0.36 5.09 0.09
N LEU A 50 -1.52 5.34 -0.53
CA LEU A 50 -2.80 5.44 0.19
C LEU A 50 -3.17 4.15 0.92
N CYS A 51 -2.98 2.99 0.29
CA CYS A 51 -3.24 1.70 0.95
C CYS A 51 -2.28 1.43 2.11
N TRP A 52 -1.02 1.84 1.97
CA TRP A 52 -0.02 1.72 3.02
C TRP A 52 -0.35 2.61 4.22
N GLU A 53 -0.64 3.89 4.00
CA GLU A 53 -1.05 4.84 5.05
C GLU A 53 -2.27 4.30 5.81
N ALA A 54 -3.29 3.80 5.09
CA ALA A 54 -4.49 3.24 5.71
C ALA A 54 -4.22 2.01 6.60
N VAL A 55 -3.13 1.27 6.35
CA VAL A 55 -2.71 0.13 7.17
C VAL A 55 -1.85 0.59 8.35
N VAL A 56 -0.87 1.46 8.12
CA VAL A 56 0.10 1.90 9.14
C VAL A 56 -0.50 2.88 10.15
N GLU A 57 -1.41 3.76 9.73
CA GLU A 57 -2.08 4.71 10.64
C GLU A 57 -2.94 3.99 11.71
N GLY A 58 -3.22 2.69 11.53
CA GLY A 58 -3.84 1.83 12.54
C GLY A 58 -2.91 1.27 13.61
N ASP A 59 -1.59 1.16 13.34
CA ASP A 59 -0.60 0.58 14.26
C ASP A 59 0.03 1.64 15.20
N ASP A 60 0.11 2.90 14.76
CA ASP A 60 0.65 4.03 15.56
C ASP A 60 -0.38 4.70 16.49
N ALA A 61 -1.62 4.20 16.53
CA ALA A 61 -2.63 4.67 17.47
C ALA A 61 -2.22 4.30 18.91
N VAL A 62 -1.55 5.24 19.59
CA VAL A 62 -1.26 5.17 21.02
C VAL A 62 -2.56 4.79 21.74
N PRO A 63 -2.63 3.64 22.45
CA PRO A 63 -3.84 3.28 23.16
C PRO A 63 -4.16 4.41 24.14
N PRO A 64 -5.44 4.85 24.24
CA PRO A 64 -5.79 5.92 25.16
C PRO A 64 -5.26 5.55 26.55
N PRO A 65 -4.64 6.49 27.29
CA PRO A 65 -4.09 6.19 28.61
C PRO A 65 -5.21 5.58 29.44
N LYS A 66 -5.02 4.35 29.94
CA LYS A 66 -5.96 3.72 30.87
C LYS A 66 -6.11 4.68 32.03
N ALA A 67 -7.26 5.35 32.12
CA ALA A 67 -7.59 6.22 33.24
C ALA A 67 -7.43 5.38 34.51
N GLY A 68 -6.39 5.71 35.28
CA GLY A 68 -6.11 5.08 36.55
C GLY A 68 -7.27 5.37 37.51
N GLY A 69 -8.21 4.43 37.61
CA GLY A 69 -9.17 4.33 38.69
C GLY A 69 -8.55 3.51 39.82
N GLN A 70 -7.77 4.20 40.63
CA GLN A 70 -7.07 3.72 41.82
C GLN A 70 -8.05 3.12 42.84
N LYS A 71 -7.64 2.00 43.44
CA LYS A 71 -8.26 1.34 44.59
C LYS A 71 -8.50 2.33 45.74
N GLY A 72 -9.67 2.23 46.38
CA GLY A 72 -10.01 2.75 47.70
C GLY A 72 -11.14 1.93 48.28
#